data_AF-A0A2A9HAZ2-F1
#
_entry.id   AF-A0A2A9HAZ2-F1
#
_cell.length_a   1.000
_cell.length_b   1.000
_cell.length_c   1.000
_cell.angle_alpha   90.00
_cell.angle_beta   90.00
_cell.angle_gamma   90.00
#
_symmetry.space_group_name_H-M   'P 1'
#
loop_
_entity.id
_entity.type
_entity.pdbx_description
1 polymer ?
#
loop_
_entity_poly.entity_id
_entity_poly.type
_entity_poly.pdbx_seq_one_letter_code
_entity_poly.pdbx_strand_id
1 'polypeptide(L)'
;METFLHMTFVWLHILGIALWVGPQVFLAVVWGPASRQIADLPTRVAAMRTITRRFGYLGGFGLALIIVAGTYLVFTWRDYYAIPSDAEFTSLRFGAWFIIKMNVLIVMLAVVALHTFWAGPRQLRLYEAKARGEAVDEGALRRARMVSMTLSLLGLVLTLALMVMGVMIGTSSWSLQEV
;
A
#
# COMPACT_ATOMS: atom_id res chain seq x y z
N MET A 1 -20.56 -19.99 13.90
CA MET A 1 -20.74 -18.60 13.44
C MET A 1 -19.42 -17.85 13.46
N GLU A 2 -18.68 -17.88 14.57
CA GLU A 2 -17.41 -17.13 14.75
C GLU A 2 -16.31 -17.50 13.75
N THR A 3 -16.11 -18.78 13.48
CA THR A 3 -15.14 -19.24 12.47
C THR A 3 -15.46 -18.70 11.07
N PHE A 4 -16.74 -18.69 10.69
CA PHE A 4 -17.18 -18.15 9.40
C PHE A 4 -16.92 -16.64 9.28
N LEU A 5 -17.20 -15.89 10.35
CA LEU A 5 -16.89 -14.46 10.39
C LEU A 5 -15.38 -14.21 10.31
N HIS A 6 -14.57 -14.95 11.07
CA HIS A 6 -13.11 -14.84 11.00
C HIS A 6 -12.61 -15.10 9.58
N MET A 7 -13.03 -16.19 8.93
CA MET A 7 -12.67 -16.50 7.55
C MET A 7 -13.10 -15.39 6.57
N THR A 8 -14.29 -14.82 6.77
CA THR A 8 -14.80 -13.70 5.96
C THR A 8 -13.90 -12.47 6.09
N PHE A 9 -13.50 -12.12 7.32
CA PHE A 9 -12.63 -10.97 7.56
C PHE A 9 -11.19 -11.21 7.10
N VAL A 10 -10.66 -12.43 7.22
CA VAL A 10 -9.38 -12.81 6.60
C VAL A 10 -9.46 -12.61 5.08
N TRP A 11 -10.52 -13.13 4.45
CA TRP A 11 -10.73 -12.97 3.01
C TRP A 11 -10.86 -11.50 2.60
N LEU A 12 -11.65 -10.69 3.32
CA LEU A 12 -11.78 -9.24 3.07
C LEU A 12 -10.44 -8.52 3.23
N HIS A 13 -9.62 -8.90 4.20
CA HIS A 13 -8.29 -8.34 4.39
C HIS A 13 -7.38 -8.67 3.20
N ILE A 14 -7.38 -9.92 2.72
CA ILE A 14 -6.63 -10.36 1.53
C ILE A 14 -7.13 -9.63 0.27
N LEU A 15 -8.43 -9.51 0.09
CA LEU A 15 -9.03 -8.75 -1.01
C LEU A 15 -8.57 -7.29 -0.97
N GLY A 16 -8.62 -6.66 0.20
CA GLY A 16 -8.11 -5.31 0.42
C GLY A 16 -6.64 -5.16 0.04
N ILE A 17 -5.79 -6.13 0.43
CA ILE A 17 -4.37 -6.18 0.05
C ILE A 17 -4.22 -6.28 -1.48
N ALA A 18 -4.99 -7.13 -2.15
CA ALA A 18 -4.93 -7.27 -3.61
C ALA A 18 -5.31 -5.95 -4.32
N LEU A 19 -6.36 -5.27 -3.84
CA LEU A 19 -6.80 -3.98 -4.37
C LEU A 19 -5.82 -2.82 -4.04
N TRP A 20 -5.05 -2.93 -2.96
CA TRP A 20 -4.03 -1.96 -2.58
C TRP A 20 -2.70 -2.14 -3.32
N VAL A 21 -2.21 -3.38 -3.42
CA VAL A 21 -0.90 -3.73 -3.98
C VAL A 21 -0.95 -3.79 -5.51
N GLY A 22 -2.02 -4.35 -6.08
CA GLY A 22 -2.18 -4.52 -7.53
C GLY A 22 -1.92 -3.22 -8.32
N PRO A 23 -2.55 -2.08 -7.95
CA PRO A 23 -2.29 -0.80 -8.58
C PRO A 23 -0.83 -0.34 -8.52
N GLN A 24 -0.16 -0.56 -7.39
CA GLN A 24 1.24 -0.16 -7.19
C GLN A 24 2.16 -0.96 -8.12
N VAL A 25 1.97 -2.28 -8.18
CA VAL A 25 2.73 -3.16 -9.08
C VAL A 25 2.49 -2.77 -10.54
N PHE A 26 1.23 -2.57 -10.93
CA PHE A 26 0.89 -2.16 -12.29
C PHE A 26 1.56 -0.83 -12.66
N LEU A 27 1.46 0.18 -11.80
CA LEU A 27 2.02 1.51 -12.08
C LEU A 27 3.55 1.51 -12.10
N ALA A 28 4.19 0.81 -11.16
CA ALA A 28 5.66 0.77 -11.03
C ALA A 28 6.32 -0.08 -12.12
N VAL A 29 5.73 -1.22 -12.46
CA VAL A 29 6.35 -2.25 -13.31
C VAL A 29 5.83 -2.22 -14.74
N VAL A 30 4.53 -2.03 -14.94
CA VAL A 30 3.87 -2.20 -16.25
C VAL A 30 3.68 -0.87 -16.97
N TRP A 31 3.03 0.09 -16.32
CA TRP A 31 2.64 1.35 -16.94
C TRP A 31 3.85 2.22 -17.31
N GLY A 32 4.87 2.30 -16.46
CA GLY A 32 6.07 3.09 -16.69
C GLY A 32 6.76 2.77 -18.03
N PRO A 33 7.06 1.49 -18.32
CA PRO A 33 7.58 1.07 -19.61
C PRO A 33 6.57 1.21 -20.76
N ALA A 34 5.33 0.73 -20.58
CA ALA A 34 4.32 0.70 -21.64
C ALA A 34 3.97 2.11 -22.14
N SER A 35 3.86 3.08 -21.24
CA SER A 35 3.54 4.47 -21.59
C SER A 35 4.58 5.13 -22.49
N ARG A 36 5.83 4.62 -22.55
CA ARG A 36 6.87 5.16 -23.43
C ARG A 36 6.57 4.94 -24.92
N GLN A 37 5.72 3.96 -25.25
CA GLN A 37 5.28 3.70 -26.62
C GLN A 37 4.26 4.73 -27.12
N ILE A 38 3.67 5.52 -26.23
CA ILE A 38 2.79 6.64 -26.59
C ILE A 38 3.68 7.83 -26.96
N ALA A 39 3.84 8.04 -28.28
CA ALA A 39 4.67 9.11 -28.83
C ALA A 39 4.09 10.50 -28.54
N ASP A 40 2.77 10.65 -28.64
CA ASP A 40 2.09 11.90 -28.35
C ASP A 40 2.08 12.19 -26.83
N LEU A 41 2.83 13.22 -26.42
CA LEU A 41 3.01 13.57 -25.02
C LEU A 41 1.68 13.99 -24.34
N PRO A 42 0.84 14.86 -24.92
CA PRO A 42 -0.49 15.16 -24.38
C PRO A 42 -1.34 13.91 -24.10
N THR A 43 -1.44 12.99 -25.06
CA THR A 43 -2.18 11.73 -24.90
C THR A 43 -1.60 10.88 -23.79
N ARG A 44 -0.26 10.75 -23.72
CA ARG A 44 0.42 10.00 -22.66
C ARG A 44 0.12 10.57 -21.27
N VAL A 45 0.12 11.89 -21.14
CA VAL A 45 -0.14 12.58 -19.87
C VAL A 45 -1.62 12.45 -19.47
N ALA A 46 -2.54 12.58 -20.42
CA ALA A 46 -3.97 12.38 -20.18
C ALA A 46 -4.28 10.94 -19.72
N ALA A 47 -3.64 9.95 -20.34
CA ALA A 47 -3.74 8.55 -19.93
C ALA A 47 -3.16 8.34 -18.51
N MET A 48 -1.97 8.86 -18.24
CA MET A 48 -1.33 8.82 -16.90
C MET A 48 -2.26 9.39 -15.82
N ARG A 49 -2.85 10.57 -16.05
CA ARG A 49 -3.80 11.22 -15.11
C ARG A 49 -5.02 10.34 -14.85
N THR A 50 -5.61 9.78 -15.91
CA THR A 50 -6.81 8.95 -15.80
C THR A 50 -6.54 7.66 -15.03
N ILE A 51 -5.48 6.96 -15.41
CA ILE A 51 -5.08 5.67 -14.82
C ILE A 51 -4.73 5.86 -13.34
N THR A 52 -3.86 6.82 -13.02
CA THR A 52 -3.45 7.08 -11.63
C THR A 52 -4.62 7.48 -10.73
N ARG A 53 -5.58 8.26 -11.24
CA ARG A 53 -6.80 8.60 -10.49
C ARG A 53 -7.69 7.39 -10.22
N ARG A 54 -7.97 6.56 -11.25
CA ARG A 54 -8.82 5.37 -11.10
C ARG A 54 -8.20 4.35 -10.15
N PHE A 55 -6.90 4.12 -10.29
CA PHE A 55 -6.16 3.26 -9.38
C PHE A 55 -6.01 3.85 -7.97
N GLY A 56 -5.97 5.19 -7.84
CA GLY A 56 -6.04 5.86 -6.55
C GLY A 56 -7.34 5.57 -5.80
N TYR A 57 -8.49 5.58 -6.49
CA TYR A 57 -9.77 5.18 -5.87
C TYR A 57 -9.78 3.69 -5.48
N LEU A 58 -9.30 2.81 -6.36
CA LEU A 58 -9.23 1.38 -6.10
C LEU A 58 -8.33 1.07 -4.88
N GLY A 59 -7.16 1.70 -4.82
CA GLY A 59 -6.25 1.62 -3.69
C GLY A 59 -6.89 2.17 -2.41
N GLY A 60 -7.50 3.35 -2.45
CA GLY A 60 -8.19 3.92 -1.29
C GLY A 60 -9.28 3.00 -0.73
N PHE A 61 -10.08 2.38 -1.60
CA PHE A 61 -11.06 1.37 -1.20
C PHE A 61 -10.40 0.12 -0.62
N GLY A 62 -9.33 -0.38 -1.25
CA GLY A 62 -8.54 -1.49 -0.72
C GLY A 62 -7.99 -1.23 0.67
N LEU A 63 -7.44 -0.03 0.93
CA LEU A 63 -6.94 0.36 2.24
C LEU A 63 -8.05 0.40 3.30
N ALA A 64 -9.24 0.91 2.93
CA ALA A 64 -10.39 0.89 3.83
C ALA A 64 -10.78 -0.54 4.23
N LEU A 65 -10.80 -1.48 3.28
CA LEU A 65 -11.04 -2.90 3.55
C LEU A 65 -9.97 -3.50 4.46
N ILE A 66 -8.68 -3.21 4.20
CA ILE A 66 -7.56 -3.68 5.03
C ILE A 66 -7.74 -3.21 6.46
N ILE A 67 -8.08 -1.93 6.68
CA ILE A 67 -8.24 -1.34 8.01
C ILE A 67 -9.43 -2.00 8.72
N VAL A 68 -10.62 -1.97 8.11
CA VAL A 68 -11.84 -2.53 8.73
C VAL A 68 -11.66 -4.00 9.08
N ALA A 69 -11.12 -4.79 8.15
CA ALA A 69 -10.92 -6.21 8.39
C ALA A 69 -9.77 -6.50 9.36
N GLY A 70 -8.67 -5.77 9.26
CA GLY A 70 -7.53 -5.91 10.17
C GLY A 70 -7.89 -5.54 11.61
N THR A 71 -8.73 -4.53 11.79
CA THR A 71 -9.31 -4.17 13.08
C THR A 71 -10.12 -5.34 13.63
N TYR A 72 -11.09 -5.88 12.90
CA TYR A 72 -11.84 -7.05 13.38
C TYR A 72 -10.91 -8.20 13.79
N LEU A 73 -9.96 -8.56 12.93
CA LEU A 73 -9.04 -9.68 13.17
C LEU A 73 -8.18 -9.51 14.43
N VAL A 74 -7.67 -8.29 14.69
CA VAL A 74 -6.89 -8.05 15.92
C VAL A 74 -7.78 -7.93 17.14
N PHE A 75 -9.03 -7.47 17.04
CA PHE A 75 -9.92 -7.40 18.20
C PHE A 75 -10.41 -8.78 18.64
N THR A 76 -10.61 -9.72 17.70
CA THR A 76 -11.11 -11.07 18.00
C THR A 76 -10.00 -12.13 18.10
N TRP A 77 -8.73 -11.75 18.03
CA TRP A 77 -7.61 -12.70 17.92
C TRP A 77 -7.56 -13.68 19.10
N ARG A 78 -7.78 -13.18 20.32
CA ARG A 78 -7.69 -13.94 21.57
C ARG A 78 -8.74 -15.04 21.59
N ASP A 79 -9.98 -14.68 21.30
CA ASP A 79 -11.11 -15.62 21.27
C ASP A 79 -10.90 -16.68 20.20
N TYR A 80 -10.47 -16.26 19.00
CA TYR A 80 -10.24 -17.18 17.88
C TYR A 80 -9.14 -18.20 18.14
N TYR A 81 -8.04 -17.78 18.79
CA TYR A 81 -6.91 -18.67 19.11
C TYR A 81 -7.02 -19.32 20.49
N ALA A 82 -8.14 -19.14 21.20
CA ALA A 82 -8.35 -19.63 22.57
C ALA A 82 -7.23 -19.22 23.55
N ILE A 83 -6.72 -18.01 23.39
CA ILE A 83 -5.65 -17.46 24.25
C ILE A 83 -6.26 -17.02 25.59
N PRO A 84 -5.66 -17.41 26.73
CA PRO A 84 -6.13 -16.97 28.05
C PRO A 84 -6.21 -15.44 28.19
N SER A 85 -7.15 -14.95 28.99
CA SER A 85 -7.37 -13.50 29.17
C SER A 85 -6.25 -12.78 29.90
N ASP A 86 -5.51 -13.52 30.74
CA ASP A 86 -4.35 -13.08 31.51
C ASP A 86 -3.05 -13.07 30.70
N ALA A 87 -3.01 -13.76 29.55
CA ALA A 87 -1.87 -13.66 28.64
C ALA A 87 -1.77 -12.24 28.05
N GLU A 88 -0.66 -11.57 28.34
CA GLU A 88 -0.37 -10.24 27.81
C GLU A 88 -0.25 -10.27 26.28
N PHE A 89 -0.60 -9.17 25.61
CA PHE A 89 -0.51 -9.10 24.15
C PHE A 89 0.93 -9.31 23.65
N THR A 90 1.90 -8.73 24.35
CA THR A 90 3.32 -8.75 24.00
C THR A 90 4.12 -9.90 24.58
N SER A 91 3.52 -10.76 25.42
CA SER A 91 4.18 -11.99 25.86
C SER A 91 4.30 -13.01 24.72
N LEU A 92 3.44 -12.90 23.69
CA LEU A 92 3.48 -13.70 22.48
C LEU A 92 4.13 -12.93 21.33
N ARG A 93 4.84 -13.66 20.45
CA ARG A 93 5.41 -13.10 19.21
C ARG A 93 4.35 -12.41 18.36
N PHE A 94 3.11 -12.86 18.42
CA PHE A 94 1.95 -12.25 17.77
C PHE A 94 1.88 -10.75 18.04
N GLY A 95 1.86 -10.34 19.32
CA GLY A 95 1.69 -8.94 19.67
C GLY A 95 2.93 -8.10 19.40
N ALA A 96 4.12 -8.64 19.65
CA ALA A 96 5.39 -7.97 19.33
C ALA A 96 5.48 -7.63 17.82
N TRP A 97 5.23 -8.62 16.95
CA TRP A 97 5.25 -8.41 15.50
C TRP A 97 4.08 -7.59 14.99
N PHE A 98 2.91 -7.66 15.64
CA PHE A 98 1.81 -6.75 15.34
C PHE A 98 2.20 -5.29 15.58
N ILE A 99 2.83 -4.97 16.71
CA ILE A 99 3.29 -3.61 17.02
C ILE A 99 4.33 -3.15 16.00
N ILE A 100 5.31 -3.99 15.66
CA ILE A 100 6.31 -3.68 14.61
C ILE A 100 5.60 -3.40 13.28
N LYS A 101 4.65 -4.25 12.87
CA LYS A 101 3.84 -4.08 11.67
C LYS A 101 3.08 -2.76 11.67
N MET A 102 2.49 -2.35 12.80
CA MET A 102 1.77 -1.06 12.90
C MET A 102 2.71 0.14 12.75
N ASN A 103 3.93 0.08 13.30
CA ASN A 103 4.93 1.12 13.10
C ASN A 103 5.36 1.24 11.63
N VAL A 104 5.61 0.10 10.98
CA VAL A 104 5.92 0.06 9.53
C VAL A 104 4.73 0.56 8.71
N LEU A 105 3.49 0.26 9.12
CA LEU A 105 2.28 0.76 8.47
C LEU A 105 2.21 2.29 8.53
N ILE A 106 2.51 2.91 9.68
CA ILE A 106 2.53 4.37 9.83
C ILE A 106 3.57 5.00 8.89
N VAL A 107 4.77 4.43 8.83
CA VAL A 107 5.84 4.89 7.91
C VAL A 107 5.40 4.75 6.46
N MET A 108 4.80 3.61 6.09
CA MET A 108 4.27 3.36 4.75
C MET A 108 3.20 4.39 4.37
N LEU A 109 2.25 4.67 5.27
CA LEU A 109 1.19 5.67 5.06
C LEU A 109 1.79 7.08 4.88
N ALA A 110 2.82 7.44 5.64
CA ALA A 110 3.51 8.72 5.47
C ALA A 110 4.19 8.83 4.09
N VAL A 111 4.86 7.76 3.63
CA VAL A 111 5.47 7.69 2.29
C VAL A 111 4.41 7.81 1.20
N VAL A 112 3.30 7.08 1.32
CA VAL A 112 2.19 7.14 0.35
C VAL A 112 1.51 8.50 0.35
N ALA A 113 1.33 9.13 1.51
CA ALA A 113 0.79 10.49 1.60
C ALA A 113 1.72 11.50 0.91
N LEU A 114 3.04 11.44 1.18
CA LEU A 114 4.02 12.29 0.52
C LEU A 114 4.02 12.08 -1.01
N HIS A 115 3.90 10.83 -1.45
CA HIS A 115 3.78 10.53 -2.87
C HIS A 115 2.49 11.11 -3.47
N THR A 116 1.35 10.87 -2.84
CA THR A 116 0.01 11.18 -3.38
C THR A 116 -0.29 12.67 -3.38
N PHE A 117 0.09 13.39 -2.33
CA PHE A 117 -0.27 14.79 -2.17
C PHE A 117 0.82 15.75 -2.66
N TRP A 118 2.08 15.31 -2.72
CA TRP A 118 3.18 16.20 -3.09
C TRP A 118 3.93 15.76 -4.34
N ALA A 119 4.54 14.57 -4.35
CA ALA A 119 5.43 14.15 -5.45
C ALA A 119 4.68 13.90 -6.76
N GLY A 120 3.57 13.15 -6.71
CA GLY A 120 2.73 12.81 -7.85
C GLY A 120 2.14 14.04 -8.54
N PRO A 121 1.43 14.94 -7.82
CA PRO A 121 0.90 16.18 -8.39
C PRO A 121 2.00 17.09 -8.95
N ARG A 122 3.15 17.19 -8.29
CA ARG A 122 4.29 17.97 -8.80
C ARG A 122 4.81 17.42 -10.13
N GLN A 123 5.01 16.11 -10.24
CA GLN A 123 5.44 15.47 -11.48
C GLN A 123 4.40 15.68 -12.60
N LEU A 124 3.12 15.43 -12.31
CA LEU A 124 2.06 15.53 -13.31
C LEU A 124 1.94 16.95 -13.87
N ARG A 125 2.00 17.98 -13.00
CA ARG A 125 1.98 19.39 -13.44
C ARG A 125 3.11 19.74 -14.40
N LEU A 126 4.33 19.28 -14.14
CA LEU A 126 5.47 19.53 -15.02
C LEU A 126 5.32 18.83 -16.37
N TYR A 127 4.78 17.61 -16.39
CA TYR A 127 4.46 16.91 -17.63
C TYR A 127 3.35 17.59 -18.43
N GLU A 128 2.34 18.14 -17.75
CA GLU A 128 1.25 18.88 -18.39
C GLU A 128 1.71 20.22 -18.97
N ALA A 129 2.56 20.96 -18.25
CA ALA A 129 3.21 22.17 -18.77
C ALA A 129 4.00 21.85 -20.05
N LYS A 130 4.84 20.81 -20.01
CA LYS A 130 5.60 20.35 -21.18
C LYS A 130 4.68 19.93 -22.34
N ALA A 131 3.57 19.26 -22.05
CA ALA A 131 2.58 18.86 -23.05
C ALA A 131 1.88 20.05 -23.73
N ARG A 132 1.73 21.18 -23.03
CA ARG A 132 1.20 22.44 -23.58
C ARG A 132 2.24 23.26 -24.36
N GLY A 133 3.48 22.80 -24.47
CA GLY A 133 4.57 23.53 -25.12
C GLY A 133 5.20 24.61 -24.25
N GLU A 134 4.93 24.63 -22.94
CA GLU A 134 5.59 25.56 -22.02
C GLU A 134 7.06 25.19 -21.82
N ALA A 135 7.91 26.20 -21.62
CA ALA A 135 9.31 25.98 -21.26
C ALA A 135 9.40 25.38 -19.84
N VAL A 136 9.89 24.15 -19.73
CA VAL A 136 10.06 23.43 -18.46
C VAL A 136 11.54 23.13 -18.25
N ASP A 137 12.06 23.41 -17.05
CA ASP A 137 13.39 22.96 -16.64
C ASP A 137 13.45 21.42 -16.61
N GLU A 138 14.20 20.83 -17.54
CA GLU A 138 14.42 19.39 -17.64
C GLU A 138 15.08 18.82 -16.37
N GLY A 139 15.90 19.61 -15.68
CA GLY A 139 16.50 19.25 -14.40
C GLY A 139 15.47 19.12 -13.28
N ALA A 140 14.52 20.05 -13.21
CA ALA A 140 13.38 19.98 -12.28
C ALA A 140 12.44 18.81 -12.62
N LEU A 141 12.16 18.56 -13.90
CA LEU A 141 11.33 17.44 -14.34
C LEU A 141 11.97 16.09 -13.99
N ARG A 142 13.27 15.94 -14.25
CA ARG A 142 14.02 14.72 -13.89
C ARG A 142 14.01 14.49 -12.38
N ARG A 143 14.25 15.53 -11.58
CA ARG A 143 14.20 15.45 -10.10
C ARG A 143 12.81 15.04 -9.61
N ALA A 144 11.75 15.68 -10.11
CA ALA A 144 10.38 15.34 -9.73
C ALA A 144 10.03 13.88 -10.05
N ARG A 145 10.42 13.40 -11.24
CA ARG A 145 10.26 12.00 -11.63
C ARG A 145 11.02 11.04 -10.72
N MET A 146 12.29 11.34 -10.38
CA MET A 146 13.08 10.49 -9.50
C MET A 146 12.47 10.41 -8.10
N VAL A 147 12.10 11.55 -7.50
CA VAL A 147 11.45 11.58 -6.18
C VAL A 147 10.16 10.76 -6.17
N SER A 148 9.31 10.96 -7.17
CA SER A 148 8.05 10.21 -7.31
C SER A 148 8.28 8.69 -7.46
N MET A 149 9.25 8.30 -8.29
CA MET A 149 9.63 6.90 -8.48
C MET A 149 10.19 6.28 -7.19
N THR A 150 11.08 6.99 -6.49
CA THR A 150 11.65 6.51 -5.22
C THR A 150 10.59 6.33 -4.16
N LEU A 151 9.68 7.30 -3.99
CA LEU A 151 8.58 7.18 -3.02
C LEU A 151 7.60 6.06 -3.40
N SER A 152 7.30 5.90 -4.69
CA SER A 152 6.47 4.78 -5.18
C SER A 152 7.10 3.43 -4.87
N LEU A 153 8.39 3.25 -5.17
CA LEU A 153 9.11 2.00 -4.93
C LEU A 153 9.26 1.71 -3.44
N LEU A 154 9.58 2.74 -2.65
CA LEU A 154 9.65 2.61 -1.18
C LEU A 154 8.29 2.21 -0.60
N GLY A 155 7.20 2.85 -1.05
CA GLY A 155 5.84 2.48 -0.65
C GLY A 155 5.50 1.02 -0.98
N LEU A 156 5.87 0.56 -2.18
CA LEU A 156 5.69 -0.84 -2.58
C LEU A 156 6.51 -1.79 -1.70
N VAL A 157 7.80 -1.52 -1.49
CA VAL A 157 8.67 -2.36 -0.65
C VAL A 157 8.15 -2.44 0.79
N LEU A 158 7.73 -1.31 1.37
CA LEU A 158 7.13 -1.29 2.70
C LEU A 158 5.82 -2.08 2.74
N THR A 159 4.99 -1.97 1.70
CA THR A 159 3.75 -2.77 1.59
C THR A 159 4.05 -4.26 1.50
N LEU A 160 5.04 -4.68 0.73
CA LEU A 160 5.47 -6.09 0.65
C LEU A 160 6.03 -6.58 1.99
N ALA A 161 6.79 -5.75 2.71
CA ALA A 161 7.25 -6.07 4.06
C ALA A 161 6.06 -6.27 5.03
N LEU A 162 5.05 -5.41 4.96
CA LEU A 162 3.81 -5.56 5.76
C LEU A 162 3.06 -6.85 5.43
N MET A 163 3.08 -7.31 4.17
CA MET A 163 2.52 -8.60 3.78
C MET A 163 3.28 -9.76 4.41
N VAL A 164 4.62 -9.73 4.38
CA VAL A 164 5.46 -10.75 5.04
C VAL A 164 5.16 -10.79 6.54
N MET A 165 5.10 -9.64 7.22
CA MET A 165 4.72 -9.56 8.63
C MET A 165 3.29 -10.09 8.86
N GLY A 166 2.37 -9.85 7.93
CA GLY A 166 1.02 -10.41 7.97
C GLY A 166 1.02 -11.94 7.94
N VAL A 167 1.83 -12.55 7.07
CA VAL A 167 2.02 -14.02 7.01
C VAL A 167 2.61 -14.54 8.32
N MET A 168 3.63 -13.87 8.85
CA MET A 168 4.27 -14.25 10.13
C MET A 168 3.25 -14.27 11.27
N ILE A 169 2.44 -13.22 11.41
CA ILE A 169 1.39 -13.12 12.44
C ILE A 169 0.30 -14.18 12.24
N GLY A 170 -0.09 -14.46 11.00
CA GLY A 170 -1.12 -15.44 10.67
C GLY A 170 -0.68 -16.91 10.84
N THR A 171 0.62 -17.17 10.94
CA THR A 171 1.17 -18.51 11.12
C THR A 171 1.18 -18.89 12.61
N SER A 172 0.05 -19.41 13.10
CA SER A 172 -0.20 -19.65 14.54
C SER A 172 0.85 -20.53 15.23
N SER A 173 1.38 -21.54 14.55
CA SER A 173 2.44 -22.42 15.09
C SER A 173 3.73 -21.67 15.45
N TRP A 174 3.95 -20.51 14.85
CA TRP A 174 5.10 -19.64 15.11
C TRP A 174 4.72 -18.40 15.93
N SER A 175 3.57 -17.76 15.62
CA SER A 175 3.18 -16.47 16.21
C SER A 175 2.68 -16.59 17.65
N LEU A 176 2.13 -17.73 18.05
CA LEU A 176 1.62 -17.95 19.41
C LEU A 176 2.68 -18.51 20.38
N GLN A 177 3.94 -18.53 19.96
CA GLN A 177 5.06 -18.84 20.86
C GLN A 177 5.38 -17.61 21.72
N GLU A 178 5.84 -17.86 22.95
CA GLU A 178 6.37 -16.81 23.82
C GLU A 178 7.61 -16.14 23.19
N VAL A 179 7.81 -14.87 23.55
CA VAL A 179 8.94 -14.04 23.08
C VAL A 179 10.22 -14.41 23.80
#